data_AF-X8ICL8-F1
#
_entry.id   AF-X8ICL8-F1
#
_cell.length_a   1.000
_cell.length_b   1.000
_cell.length_c   1.000
_cell.angle_alpha   90.00
_cell.angle_beta   90.00
_cell.angle_gamma   90.00
#
_symmetry.space_group_name_H-M   'P 1'
#
loop_
_entity.id
_entity.type
_entity.pdbx_description
1 polymer ?
#
loop_
_entity_poly.entity_id
_entity_poly.type
_entity_poly.pdbx_seq_one_letter_code
_entity_poly.pdbx_strand_id
1 'polypeptide(L)'
;MTNNEKIIELIGIFEKGKNKFLKEEKEIIEIDVNERTLSARLMFHLQTLLLENELYKETYKPYSVDCEYNRMNKDMKKIIQEDNIVNLIYPDIILHKRNSNDNLIAIEMKKICSNNNEAKNKDRIKLKALTNSKGKNDFHYILGVYFEVDTTGNNNHIIEFFVNGKEYKKS
;
A
#
# COMPACT_ATOMS: atom_id res chain seq x y z
N MET A 1 8.25 -8.72 -19.04
CA MET A 1 8.18 -7.40 -18.39
C MET A 1 9.40 -7.27 -17.49
N THR A 2 10.20 -6.23 -17.63
CA THR A 2 11.33 -5.94 -16.76
C THR A 2 10.85 -5.53 -15.36
N ASN A 3 11.71 -5.59 -14.34
CA ASN A 3 11.33 -5.13 -12.99
C ASN A 3 10.88 -3.65 -12.99
N ASN A 4 11.50 -2.80 -13.82
CA ASN A 4 11.12 -1.39 -13.92
C ASN A 4 9.75 -1.21 -14.58
N GLU A 5 9.45 -1.94 -15.65
CA GLU A 5 8.12 -1.93 -16.28
C GLU A 5 7.04 -2.36 -15.29
N LYS A 6 7.32 -3.38 -14.46
CA LYS A 6 6.38 -3.84 -13.44
C LYS A 6 6.13 -2.78 -12.37
N ILE A 7 7.18 -2.10 -11.89
CA ILE A 7 7.05 -1.00 -10.92
C ILE A 7 6.17 0.12 -11.49
N ILE A 8 6.41 0.53 -12.74
CA ILE A 8 5.63 1.57 -13.41
C ILE A 8 4.16 1.16 -13.55
N GLU A 9 3.89 -0.10 -13.91
CA GLU A 9 2.53 -0.66 -13.99
C GLU A 9 1.82 -0.59 -12.63
N LEU A 10 2.49 -1.02 -11.55
CA LEU A 10 1.92 -1.02 -10.20
C LEU A 10 1.65 0.40 -9.68
N ILE A 11 2.54 1.36 -9.95
CA ILE A 11 2.30 2.79 -9.68
C ILE A 11 1.06 3.25 -10.45
N GLY A 12 0.93 2.87 -11.72
CA GLY A 12 -0.23 3.21 -12.54
C GLY A 12 -1.56 2.65 -12.00
N ILE A 13 -1.55 1.42 -11.46
CA ILE A 13 -2.71 0.82 -10.79
C ILE A 13 -3.08 1.62 -9.55
N PHE A 14 -2.10 1.93 -8.69
CA PHE A 14 -2.34 2.74 -7.49
C PHE A 14 -2.91 4.11 -7.85
N GLU A 15 -2.29 4.84 -8.78
CA GLU A 15 -2.74 6.18 -9.20
C GLU A 15 -4.17 6.17 -9.74
N LYS A 16 -4.53 5.19 -10.58
CA LYS A 16 -5.90 5.03 -11.09
C LYS A 16 -6.90 4.75 -9.97
N GLY A 17 -6.57 3.84 -9.05
CA GLY A 17 -7.42 3.52 -7.91
C GLY A 17 -7.60 4.71 -6.96
N LYS A 18 -6.50 5.39 -6.62
CA LYS A 18 -6.48 6.63 -5.83
C LYS A 18 -7.35 7.71 -6.48
N ASN A 19 -7.21 7.95 -7.78
CA ASN A 19 -7.99 8.99 -8.46
C ASN A 19 -9.49 8.69 -8.46
N LYS A 20 -9.88 7.42 -8.59
CA LYS A 20 -11.28 7.00 -8.44
C LYS A 20 -11.77 7.20 -7.01
N PHE A 21 -10.99 6.77 -6.02
CA PHE A 21 -11.23 7.01 -4.60
C PHE A 21 -11.44 8.49 -4.28
N LEU A 22 -10.50 9.37 -4.61
CA LEU A 22 -10.59 10.81 -4.34
C LEU A 22 -11.78 11.48 -5.04
N LYS A 23 -12.20 10.95 -6.20
CA LYS A 23 -13.33 11.48 -6.97
C LYS A 23 -14.68 11.04 -6.40
N GLU A 24 -14.81 9.78 -6.04
CA GLU A 24 -16.09 9.14 -5.68
C GLU A 24 -16.37 9.18 -4.17
N GLU A 25 -15.34 9.29 -3.33
CA GLU A 25 -15.45 9.28 -1.87
C GLU A 25 -15.37 10.67 -1.22
N LYS A 26 -15.67 11.73 -1.97
CA LYS A 26 -15.52 13.12 -1.49
C LYS A 26 -16.20 13.38 -0.16
N GLU A 27 -17.45 12.94 -0.01
CA GLU A 27 -18.24 13.18 1.19
C GLU A 27 -17.56 12.61 2.45
N ILE A 28 -17.05 11.37 2.37
CA ILE A 28 -16.41 10.75 3.53
C ILE A 28 -15.01 11.33 3.82
N ILE A 29 -14.32 11.82 2.78
CA ILE A 29 -13.02 12.49 2.92
C ILE A 29 -13.22 13.84 3.63
N GLU A 30 -14.23 14.60 3.23
CA GLU A 30 -14.52 15.95 3.74
C GLU A 30 -15.03 15.96 5.19
N ILE A 31 -15.77 14.93 5.62
CA ILE A 31 -16.19 14.81 7.03
C ILE A 31 -15.10 14.23 7.96
N ASP A 32 -13.87 14.09 7.46
CA ASP A 32 -12.68 13.69 8.21
C ASP A 32 -12.80 12.33 8.94
N VAL A 33 -13.43 11.33 8.30
CA VAL A 33 -13.58 9.99 8.90
C VAL A 33 -12.23 9.35 9.28
N ASN A 34 -12.30 8.28 10.05
CA ASN A 34 -11.11 7.54 10.47
C ASN A 34 -10.34 6.94 9.27
N GLU A 35 -9.01 6.87 9.40
CA GLU A 35 -8.10 6.29 8.39
C GLU A 35 -8.51 4.87 7.97
N ARG A 36 -9.02 4.04 8.88
CA ARG A 36 -9.51 2.70 8.53
C ARG A 36 -10.65 2.71 7.51
N THR A 37 -11.57 3.67 7.64
CA THR A 37 -12.67 3.84 6.68
C THR A 37 -12.13 4.27 5.33
N LEU A 38 -11.19 5.23 5.31
CA LEU A 38 -10.56 5.71 4.07
C LEU A 38 -9.77 4.58 3.39
N SER A 39 -9.01 3.79 4.15
CA SER A 39 -8.28 2.62 3.65
C SER A 39 -9.21 1.57 3.06
N ALA A 40 -10.33 1.26 3.72
CA ALA A 40 -11.32 0.31 3.21
C ALA A 40 -11.95 0.78 1.89
N ARG A 41 -12.20 2.09 1.73
CA ARG A 41 -12.74 2.64 0.48
C ARG A 41 -11.71 2.67 -0.64
N LEU A 42 -10.45 3.02 -0.36
CA LEU A 42 -9.38 2.91 -1.35
C LEU A 42 -9.17 1.44 -1.78
N MET A 43 -9.21 0.49 -0.84
CA MET A 43 -9.17 -0.94 -1.14
C MET A 43 -10.29 -1.34 -2.11
N PHE A 44 -11.53 -0.90 -1.86
CA PHE A 44 -12.67 -1.16 -2.73
C PHE A 44 -12.42 -0.67 -4.17
N HIS A 45 -11.92 0.55 -4.33
CA HIS A 45 -11.61 1.13 -5.65
C HIS A 45 -10.49 0.40 -6.37
N LEU A 46 -9.44 -0.01 -5.64
CA LEU A 46 -8.35 -0.82 -6.20
C LEU A 46 -8.86 -2.20 -6.65
N GLN A 47 -9.61 -2.91 -5.81
CA GLN A 47 -10.13 -4.23 -6.14
C GLN A 47 -11.07 -4.18 -7.36
N THR A 48 -11.95 -3.18 -7.40
CA THR A 48 -12.89 -2.98 -8.52
C THR A 48 -12.15 -2.66 -9.81
N LEU A 49 -11.14 -1.78 -9.77
CA LEU A 49 -10.29 -1.48 -10.92
C LEU A 49 -9.64 -2.74 -11.50
N LEU A 50 -9.13 -3.63 -10.64
CA LEU A 50 -8.48 -4.87 -11.08
C LEU A 50 -9.45 -5.89 -11.67
N LEU A 51 -10.73 -5.87 -11.29
CA LEU A 51 -11.73 -6.83 -11.80
C LEU A 51 -12.42 -6.34 -13.08
N GLU A 52 -12.59 -5.03 -13.23
CA GLU A 52 -13.42 -4.45 -14.30
C GLU A 52 -12.61 -3.89 -15.47
N ASN A 53 -11.36 -3.47 -15.23
CA ASN A 53 -10.59 -2.84 -16.28
C ASN A 53 -10.03 -3.88 -17.26
N GLU A 54 -10.35 -3.77 -18.54
CA GLU A 54 -9.88 -4.69 -19.60
C GLU A 54 -8.36 -4.89 -19.64
N LEU A 55 -7.58 -3.87 -19.28
CA LEU A 55 -6.12 -3.96 -19.23
C LEU A 55 -5.63 -4.85 -18.07
N TYR A 56 -6.38 -4.91 -16.97
CA TYR A 56 -5.92 -5.56 -15.73
C TYR A 56 -6.65 -6.87 -15.44
N LYS A 57 -7.91 -7.01 -15.85
CA LYS A 57 -8.81 -8.07 -15.39
C LYS A 57 -8.26 -9.47 -15.56
N GLU A 58 -7.64 -9.80 -16.70
CA GLU A 58 -7.13 -11.15 -16.93
C GLU A 58 -5.83 -11.40 -16.16
N THR A 59 -4.90 -10.44 -16.20
CA THR A 59 -3.60 -10.53 -15.53
C THR A 59 -3.73 -10.56 -13.99
N TYR A 60 -4.65 -9.77 -13.46
CA TYR A 60 -4.80 -9.54 -12.02
C TYR A 60 -5.97 -10.30 -11.37
N LYS A 61 -6.74 -11.07 -12.15
CA LYS A 61 -7.79 -11.98 -11.66
C LYS A 61 -7.43 -12.79 -10.40
N PRO A 62 -6.22 -13.37 -10.25
CA PRO A 62 -5.88 -14.16 -9.08
C PRO A 62 -5.47 -13.33 -7.84
N TYR A 63 -5.38 -12.01 -7.96
CA TYR A 63 -4.97 -11.13 -6.87
C TYR A 63 -6.17 -10.59 -6.09
N SER A 64 -5.92 -10.27 -4.82
CA SER A 64 -6.88 -9.65 -3.92
C SER A 64 -6.29 -8.36 -3.36
N VAL A 65 -7.16 -7.40 -3.05
CA VAL A 65 -6.82 -6.22 -2.26
C VAL A 65 -7.44 -6.38 -0.88
N ASP A 66 -6.61 -6.49 0.16
CA ASP A 66 -7.04 -6.75 1.53
C ASP A 66 -6.55 -5.67 2.50
N CYS A 67 -7.37 -5.30 3.47
CA CYS A 67 -6.98 -4.41 4.57
C CYS A 67 -6.44 -5.21 5.77
N GLU A 68 -5.47 -4.62 6.49
CA GLU A 68 -4.90 -5.16 7.74
C GLU A 68 -4.39 -6.62 7.64
N TYR A 69 -4.09 -7.11 6.43
CA TYR A 69 -3.72 -8.50 6.19
C TYR A 69 -2.29 -8.78 6.65
N ASN A 70 -2.19 -9.26 7.89
CA ASN A 70 -0.96 -9.49 8.63
C ASN A 70 -0.36 -10.89 8.43
N ARG A 71 -0.77 -11.64 7.40
CA ARG A 71 -0.26 -13.00 7.14
C ARG A 71 0.69 -13.06 5.94
N MET A 72 1.75 -13.84 6.04
CA MET A 72 2.52 -14.34 4.91
C MET A 72 2.37 -15.85 4.94
N ASN A 73 1.65 -16.41 3.98
CA ASN A 73 1.13 -17.77 4.07
C ASN A 73 0.34 -17.96 5.39
N LYS A 74 0.78 -18.87 6.26
CA LYS A 74 0.14 -19.13 7.56
C LYS A 74 0.73 -18.32 8.72
N ASP A 75 1.88 -17.70 8.51
CA ASP A 75 2.63 -17.01 9.56
C ASP A 75 2.27 -15.54 9.67
N MET A 76 2.39 -14.99 10.87
CA MET A 76 2.26 -13.54 11.07
C MET A 76 3.47 -12.80 10.49
N LYS A 77 3.19 -11.71 9.76
CA LYS A 77 4.22 -10.78 9.30
C LYS A 77 4.87 -10.10 10.50
N LYS A 78 6.19 -10.23 10.62
CA LYS A 78 6.96 -9.76 11.77
C LYS A 78 8.30 -9.21 11.34
N ILE A 79 8.66 -8.02 11.80
CA ILE A 79 10.00 -7.46 11.60
C ILE A 79 10.94 -8.10 12.62
N ILE A 80 12.01 -8.69 12.12
CA ILE A 80 13.08 -9.30 12.90
C ILE A 80 14.32 -8.41 12.82
N GLN A 81 14.90 -8.10 13.99
CA GLN A 81 16.18 -7.41 14.13
C GLN A 81 17.02 -8.19 15.14
N GLU A 82 18.26 -8.54 14.78
CA GLU A 82 19.17 -9.30 15.67
C GLU A 82 18.50 -10.54 16.30
N ASP A 83 17.78 -11.32 15.48
CA ASP A 83 17.04 -12.52 15.88
C ASP A 83 15.83 -12.31 16.81
N ASN A 84 15.53 -11.07 17.18
CA ASN A 84 14.36 -10.73 17.99
C ASN A 84 13.22 -10.19 17.12
N ILE A 85 11.99 -10.56 17.49
CA ILE A 85 10.78 -9.96 16.91
C ILE A 85 10.61 -8.58 17.52
N VAL A 86 10.78 -7.54 16.70
CA VAL A 86 10.67 -6.15 17.16
C VAL A 86 9.32 -5.53 16.84
N ASN A 87 8.61 -6.05 15.83
CA ASN A 87 7.29 -5.53 15.48
C ASN A 87 6.42 -6.56 14.74
N LEU A 88 5.12 -6.52 14.97
CA LEU A 88 4.12 -7.22 14.15
C LEU A 88 3.60 -6.26 13.08
N ILE A 89 3.44 -6.74 11.84
CA ILE A 89 3.09 -5.88 10.70
C ILE A 89 1.62 -6.07 10.33
N TYR A 90 0.89 -4.96 10.34
CA TYR A 90 -0.46 -4.82 9.83
C TYR A 90 -0.42 -3.68 8.80
N PRO A 91 -0.27 -3.98 7.51
CA PRO A 91 -0.34 -2.95 6.49
C PRO A 91 -1.79 -2.49 6.31
N ASP A 92 -2.02 -1.21 6.07
CA ASP A 92 -3.38 -0.68 5.92
C ASP A 92 -4.11 -1.32 4.73
N ILE A 93 -3.41 -1.47 3.60
CA ILE A 93 -3.90 -2.14 2.40
C ILE A 93 -2.77 -2.92 1.75
N ILE A 94 -3.07 -4.11 1.21
CA ILE A 94 -2.14 -4.87 0.38
C ILE A 94 -2.81 -5.34 -0.91
N LEU A 95 -2.05 -5.39 -1.99
CA LEU A 95 -2.39 -6.11 -3.23
C LEU A 95 -1.49 -7.34 -3.33
N HIS A 96 -2.08 -8.53 -3.27
CA HIS A 96 -1.35 -9.79 -3.15
C HIS A 96 -2.13 -11.00 -3.66
N LYS A 97 -1.46 -12.14 -3.81
CA LYS A 97 -2.12 -13.44 -3.87
C LYS A 97 -2.12 -14.07 -2.48
N ARG A 98 -3.31 -14.36 -1.95
CA ARG A 98 -3.46 -15.09 -0.68
C ARG A 98 -2.77 -16.46 -0.76
N ASN A 99 -2.14 -16.90 0.33
CA ASN A 99 -1.37 -18.16 0.41
C ASN A 99 -0.25 -18.28 -0.64
N SER A 100 0.38 -17.16 -0.99
CA SER A 100 1.51 -17.09 -1.90
C SER A 100 2.52 -16.05 -1.40
N ASN A 101 3.72 -16.06 -1.97
CA ASN A 101 4.73 -15.01 -1.81
C ASN A 101 4.61 -13.92 -2.90
N ASP A 102 3.58 -13.99 -3.74
CA ASP A 102 3.33 -13.03 -4.81
C ASP A 102 2.61 -11.79 -4.25
N ASN A 103 3.41 -10.91 -3.67
CA ASN A 103 3.01 -9.68 -3.01
C ASN A 103 3.37 -8.49 -3.90
N LEU A 104 2.40 -7.67 -4.31
CA LEU A 104 2.64 -6.61 -5.29
C LEU A 104 2.80 -5.25 -4.63
N ILE A 105 1.79 -4.82 -3.88
CA ILE A 105 1.74 -3.48 -3.30
C ILE A 105 1.42 -3.58 -1.80
N ALA A 106 2.18 -2.87 -0.97
CA ALA A 106 1.79 -2.54 0.40
C ALA A 106 1.55 -1.03 0.48
N ILE A 107 0.45 -0.62 1.10
CA ILE A 107 0.04 0.78 1.22
C ILE A 107 -0.14 1.11 2.69
N GLU A 108 0.45 2.23 3.10
CA GLU A 108 0.19 2.88 4.39
C GLU A 108 -0.50 4.22 4.12
N MET A 109 -1.61 4.46 4.81
CA MET A 109 -2.42 5.65 4.65
C MET A 109 -2.39 6.50 5.92
N LYS A 110 -2.22 7.81 5.74
CA LYS A 110 -2.36 8.80 6.80
C LYS A 110 -3.24 9.96 6.36
N LYS A 111 -3.84 10.67 7.31
CA LYS A 111 -4.41 12.00 7.05
C LYS A 111 -3.31 13.06 7.15
N ILE A 112 -3.34 14.06 6.27
CA ILE A 112 -2.34 15.13 6.28
C ILE A 112 -2.31 15.89 7.61
N CYS A 113 -3.50 16.09 8.22
CA CYS A 113 -3.70 16.77 9.50
C CYS A 113 -3.16 15.99 10.72
N SER A 114 -2.71 14.75 10.53
CA SER A 114 -2.03 13.99 11.58
C SER A 114 -0.66 14.60 11.88
N ASN A 115 -0.54 15.27 13.03
CA ASN A 115 0.72 15.89 13.47
C ASN A 115 1.70 14.88 14.09
N ASN A 116 1.41 13.58 14.03
CA ASN A 116 2.25 12.54 14.62
C ASN A 116 3.36 12.10 13.65
N ASN A 117 4.42 12.92 13.56
CA ASN A 117 5.57 12.64 12.69
C ASN A 117 6.28 11.33 13.03
N GLU A 118 6.25 10.88 14.29
CA GLU A 118 6.83 9.60 14.68
C GLU A 118 6.05 8.44 14.05
N ALA A 119 4.71 8.47 14.10
CA ALA A 119 3.87 7.48 13.44
C ALA A 119 4.11 7.47 11.92
N LYS A 120 4.14 8.65 11.29
CA LYS A 120 4.43 8.80 9.86
C LYS A 120 5.81 8.22 9.47
N ASN A 121 6.82 8.37 10.32
CA ASN A 121 8.13 7.76 10.10
C ASN A 121 8.13 6.24 10.29
N LYS A 122 7.36 5.72 11.26
CA LYS A 122 7.18 4.27 11.47
C LYS A 122 6.57 3.61 10.23
N ASP A 123 5.60 4.24 9.57
CA ASP A 123 4.99 3.71 8.35
C ASP A 123 5.98 3.68 7.19
N ARG A 124 6.81 4.73 7.01
CA ARG A 124 7.91 4.72 6.03
C ARG A 124 8.92 3.61 6.30
N ILE A 125 9.31 3.40 7.56
CA ILE A 125 10.21 2.30 7.96
C ILE A 125 9.58 0.94 7.65
N LYS A 126 8.28 0.78 7.94
CA LYS A 126 7.51 -0.43 7.64
C LYS A 126 7.49 -0.73 6.14
N LEU A 127 7.25 0.27 5.28
CA LEU A 127 7.28 0.11 3.82
C LEU A 127 8.68 -0.24 3.29
N LYS A 128 9.73 0.35 3.86
CA LYS A 128 11.12 -0.05 3.56
C LYS A 128 11.36 -1.51 3.95
N ALA A 129 10.86 -1.97 5.09
CA ALA A 129 11.00 -3.37 5.49
C ALA A 129 10.20 -4.32 4.56
N LEU A 130 8.96 -3.97 4.23
CA LEU A 130 8.08 -4.79 3.38
C LEU A 130 8.62 -4.97 1.95
N THR A 131 9.29 -3.96 1.42
CA THR A 131 9.86 -3.97 0.06
C THR A 131 11.32 -4.42 0.00
N ASN A 132 11.92 -4.78 1.13
CA ASN A 132 13.31 -5.25 1.17
C ASN A 132 13.35 -6.78 0.97
N SER A 133 13.84 -7.21 -0.19
CA SER A 133 14.02 -8.62 -0.53
C SER A 133 15.30 -9.25 0.05
N LYS A 134 15.95 -8.61 1.02
CA LYS A 134 17.19 -9.08 1.63
C LYS A 134 17.03 -9.39 3.11
N GLY A 135 17.56 -10.54 3.51
CA GLY A 135 17.68 -10.93 4.92
C GLY A 135 16.43 -11.59 5.49
N LYS A 136 16.25 -11.47 6.81
CA LYS A 136 15.19 -12.19 7.56
C LYS A 136 13.78 -11.60 7.38
N ASN A 137 13.66 -10.44 6.74
CA ASN A 137 12.43 -9.68 6.56
C ASN A 137 11.99 -9.68 5.08
N ASP A 138 12.04 -10.84 4.42
CA ASP A 138 11.70 -10.95 3.00
C ASP A 138 10.20 -11.17 2.79
N PHE A 139 9.45 -10.07 2.72
CA PHE A 139 8.01 -10.09 2.51
C PHE A 139 7.59 -10.06 1.03
N HIS A 140 8.56 -10.01 0.11
CA HIS A 140 8.33 -10.09 -1.34
C HIS A 140 7.44 -8.98 -1.94
N TYR A 141 7.21 -7.84 -1.27
CA TYR A 141 6.45 -6.74 -1.90
C TYR A 141 7.31 -6.01 -2.92
N ILE A 142 6.77 -5.83 -4.13
CA ILE A 142 7.44 -5.11 -5.22
C ILE A 142 7.41 -3.59 -4.97
N LEU A 143 6.25 -3.06 -4.56
CA LEU A 143 6.01 -1.63 -4.38
C LEU A 143 5.46 -1.35 -2.98
N GLY A 144 6.05 -0.37 -2.30
CA GLY A 144 5.49 0.27 -1.12
C GLY A 144 4.93 1.63 -1.49
N VAL A 145 3.78 2.00 -0.94
CA VAL A 145 3.14 3.30 -1.16
C VAL A 145 2.81 3.91 0.18
N TYR A 146 3.34 5.09 0.43
CA TYR A 146 2.88 5.93 1.52
C TYR A 146 1.98 7.02 0.94
N PHE A 147 0.76 7.13 1.46
CA PHE A 147 -0.24 8.06 0.95
C PHE A 147 -0.83 8.90 2.08
N GLU A 148 -0.58 10.20 2.06
CA GLU A 148 -1.30 11.15 2.90
C GLU A 148 -2.49 11.74 2.13
N VAL A 149 -3.69 11.45 2.62
CA VAL A 149 -4.93 12.03 2.11
C VAL A 149 -5.16 13.40 2.77
N ASP A 150 -5.35 14.41 1.92
CA ASP A 150 -5.78 15.73 2.33
C ASP A 150 -7.30 15.73 2.49
N THR A 151 -7.76 15.92 3.73
CA THR A 151 -9.18 16.03 4.08
C THR A 151 -9.67 17.48 4.13
N THR A 152 -8.78 18.46 3.88
CA THR A 152 -9.08 19.90 3.97
C THR A 152 -9.64 20.51 2.69
N GLY A 153 -9.68 19.74 1.59
CA GLY A 153 -10.18 20.19 0.28
C GLY A 153 -9.15 20.94 -0.58
N ASN A 154 -7.91 21.15 -0.09
CA ASN A 154 -6.86 21.83 -0.85
C ASN A 154 -6.17 20.94 -1.89
N ASN A 155 -6.50 19.64 -1.92
CA ASN A 155 -5.96 18.64 -2.85
C ASN A 155 -4.42 18.49 -2.74
N ASN A 156 -3.85 18.74 -1.57
CA ASN A 156 -2.41 18.68 -1.27
C ASN A 156 -1.94 17.29 -0.83
N HIS A 157 -2.39 16.26 -1.53
CA HIS A 157 -2.05 14.87 -1.25
C HIS A 157 -0.52 14.62 -1.30
N ILE A 158 -0.01 13.82 -0.38
CA ILE A 158 1.41 13.40 -0.38
C ILE A 158 1.47 11.93 -0.78
N ILE A 159 2.35 11.61 -1.73
CA ILE A 159 2.56 10.24 -2.20
C ILE A 159 4.06 9.99 -2.26
N GLU A 160 4.51 8.92 -1.62
CA GLU A 160 5.89 8.44 -1.69
C GLU A 160 5.90 6.97 -2.07
N PHE A 161 6.83 6.58 -2.94
CA PHE A 161 6.98 5.20 -3.39
C PHE A 161 8.22 4.58 -2.78
N PHE A 162 8.19 3.26 -2.54
CA PHE A 162 9.31 2.51 -1.98
C PHE A 162 9.56 1.24 -2.80
N VAL A 163 10.82 0.96 -3.13
CA VAL A 163 11.26 -0.21 -3.88
C VAL A 163 12.59 -0.67 -3.30
N ASN A 164 12.77 -1.98 -3.11
CA ASN A 164 14.01 -2.58 -2.58
C ASN A 164 14.48 -1.93 -1.27
N GLY A 165 13.54 -1.60 -0.38
CA GLY A 165 13.81 -0.98 0.90
C GLY A 165 14.26 0.48 0.87
N LYS A 166 14.08 1.18 -0.25
CA LYS A 166 14.46 2.59 -0.43
C LYS A 166 13.31 3.40 -1.03
N GLU A 167 13.30 4.69 -0.75
CA GLU A 167 12.40 5.61 -1.44
C GLU A 167 12.72 5.61 -2.94
N TYR A 168 11.68 5.50 -3.77
CA TYR A 168 11.75 5.45 -5.21
C TYR A 168 11.28 6.80 -5.78
N LYS A 169 12.19 7.50 -6.45
CA LYS A 169 11.89 8.73 -7.17
C LYS A 169 11.68 8.40 -8.63
N LYS A 170 10.52 8.79 -9.15
CA LYS A 170 10.21 8.71 -10.57
C LYS A 170 11.15 9.65 -11.32
N SER A 171 12.06 9.08 -12.11
CA SER A 171 12.94 9.79 -13.04
C SER A 171 12.17 10.29 -14.25
#